data_AF-A0AB40B8B0-F1
#
_entry.id   AF-A0AB40B8B0-F1
#
_cell.length_a   1.000
_cell.length_b   1.000
_cell.length_c   1.000
_cell.angle_alpha   90.00
_cell.angle_beta   90.00
_cell.angle_gamma   90.00
#
_symmetry.space_group_name_H-M   'P 1'
#
loop_
_entity.id
_entity.type
_entity.pdbx_description
1 polymer ?
#
loop_
_entity_poly.entity_id
_entity_poly.type
_entity_poly.pdbx_seq_one_letter_code
_entity_poly.pdbx_strand_id
1 'polypeptide(L)'
;MCQTPDNPCLEPLLCNKYCNLAQQAEILLVYPSLEIKDEHSSLSWSHEIADEIKALSKITTPGIASGLLYYARNLISMLFLGWLGPRELAAGALSIGFANITGYSVLSGLSIGMEPICGQAYGAQNWNLVSQTLHRTILILLLTCIPISLLWLNVSHILLHLGQDPTITHLAKNYLLYALPDLIALSFINPLRIFLRTQNLNHVPAVCSTISTLLHIPLNYYFVIILGSGIKGVATAVAVTDFLLLFFVISYIYLSGVCEKTWTRMNLDCFKEWSSIFSLALPSCISVCLEWWWYEFMIILCGLLNNPEETVSAIGILMQMTALVYVFPSSLSYGVSTRVAQELGRGRPVKAKTVATIGTIWGVFMGIVAMAFNVYAMKWWGFDVY
;
A
#
# COMPACT_ATOMS: atom_id res chain seq x y z
N MET A 1 -7.94 -36.74 -1.55
CA MET A 1 -9.20 -37.42 -1.93
C MET A 1 -9.22 -37.56 -3.44
N CYS A 2 -8.79 -38.70 -3.99
CA CYS A 2 -9.14 -39.14 -5.34
C CYS A 2 -9.06 -40.68 -5.36
N GLN A 3 -10.19 -41.30 -5.69
CA GLN A 3 -10.47 -42.73 -5.90
C GLN A 3 -10.77 -43.61 -4.66
N THR A 4 -12.06 -43.72 -4.35
CA THR A 4 -12.70 -44.99 -3.94
C THR A 4 -13.56 -45.51 -5.11
N PRO A 5 -13.82 -46.82 -5.22
CA PRO A 5 -14.15 -47.48 -6.49
C PRO A 5 -15.64 -47.48 -6.91
N ASP A 6 -16.49 -46.57 -6.40
CA ASP A 6 -17.94 -46.67 -6.60
C ASP A 6 -18.60 -45.34 -7.02
N ASN A 7 -18.35 -44.86 -8.25
CA ASN A 7 -19.35 -44.10 -9.03
C ASN A 7 -18.87 -43.84 -10.48
N PRO A 8 -19.56 -44.34 -11.52
CA PRO A 8 -19.28 -43.98 -12.90
C PRO A 8 -20.06 -42.71 -13.30
N CYS A 9 -19.49 -41.91 -14.20
CA CYS A 9 -20.03 -40.69 -14.83
C CYS A 9 -19.58 -39.33 -14.23
N LEU A 10 -18.30 -39.00 -14.38
CA LEU A 10 -17.90 -37.66 -14.79
C LEU A 10 -17.05 -37.78 -16.06
N GLU A 11 -17.37 -36.99 -17.09
CA GLU A 11 -16.62 -36.96 -18.35
C GLU A 11 -15.11 -36.77 -18.11
N PRO A 12 -14.23 -37.47 -18.87
CA PRO A 12 -12.77 -37.34 -18.74
C PRO A 12 -12.26 -35.91 -18.87
N LEU A 13 -12.97 -35.08 -19.64
CA LEU A 13 -12.64 -33.67 -19.89
C LEU A 13 -12.94 -32.76 -18.69
N LEU A 14 -14.00 -33.05 -17.94
CA LEU A 14 -14.35 -32.34 -16.70
C LEU A 14 -13.42 -32.74 -15.56
N CYS A 15 -13.08 -34.03 -15.45
CA CYS A 15 -12.11 -34.52 -14.45
C CYS A 15 -10.72 -33.88 -14.66
N ASN A 16 -10.25 -33.76 -15.91
CA ASN A 16 -8.99 -33.07 -16.21
C ASN A 16 -9.04 -31.56 -15.95
N LYS A 17 -10.20 -30.91 -16.10
CA LYS A 17 -10.36 -29.47 -15.83
C LYS A 17 -10.39 -29.19 -14.32
N TYR A 18 -11.04 -30.05 -13.53
CA TYR A 18 -11.04 -29.96 -12.07
C TYR A 18 -9.71 -30.41 -11.45
N CYS A 19 -9.04 -31.43 -11.99
CA CYS A 19 -7.66 -31.77 -11.61
C CYS A 19 -6.69 -30.64 -11.97
N ASN A 20 -6.79 -30.01 -13.13
CA ASN A 20 -5.93 -28.86 -13.46
C ASN A 20 -6.21 -27.63 -12.62
N LEU A 21 -7.47 -27.38 -12.22
CA LEU A 21 -7.82 -26.32 -11.27
C LEU A 21 -7.35 -26.65 -9.84
N ALA A 22 -7.44 -27.91 -9.42
CA ALA A 22 -6.91 -28.38 -8.14
C ALA A 22 -5.39 -28.37 -8.12
N GLN A 23 -4.73 -28.65 -9.24
CA GLN A 23 -3.27 -28.64 -9.40
C GLN A 23 -2.73 -27.21 -9.58
N GLN A 24 -3.49 -26.31 -10.21
CA GLN A 24 -3.24 -24.85 -10.16
C GLN A 24 -3.47 -24.29 -8.75
N ALA A 25 -4.43 -24.83 -8.00
CA ALA A 25 -4.63 -24.48 -6.59
C ALA A 25 -3.54 -25.07 -5.68
N GLU A 26 -3.00 -26.25 -5.98
CA GLU A 26 -1.85 -26.85 -5.27
C GLU A 26 -0.55 -26.07 -5.50
N ILE A 27 -0.38 -25.42 -6.66
CA ILE A 27 0.77 -24.53 -6.92
C ILE A 27 0.63 -23.18 -6.17
N LEU A 28 -0.59 -22.83 -5.73
CA LEU A 28 -0.90 -21.55 -5.06
C LEU A 28 -0.93 -21.62 -3.54
N LEU A 29 -0.75 -22.80 -2.95
CA LEU A 29 -0.78 -22.99 -1.51
C LEU A 29 0.45 -23.75 -1.07
N VAL A 30 1.31 -23.09 -0.29
CA VAL A 30 2.37 -23.75 0.49
C VAL A 30 1.69 -24.59 1.57
N TYR A 31 1.14 -25.75 1.20
CA TYR A 31 0.67 -26.77 2.16
C TYR A 31 1.66 -27.93 2.15
N PRO A 32 2.56 -28.04 3.15
CA PRO A 32 2.97 -29.37 3.57
C PRO A 32 1.70 -30.07 4.10
N SER A 33 1.59 -31.37 3.83
CA SER A 33 0.55 -32.27 4.38
C SER A 33 0.09 -31.86 5.78
N LEU A 34 -1.14 -31.32 5.87
CA LEU A 34 -1.76 -30.83 7.11
C LEU A 34 -1.97 -31.99 8.09
N GLU A 35 -1.02 -32.22 8.99
CA GLU A 35 -1.34 -32.83 10.28
C GLU A 35 -2.08 -31.77 11.11
N ILE A 36 -3.41 -31.88 11.18
CA ILE A 36 -4.23 -31.09 12.10
C ILE A 36 -3.85 -31.55 13.51
N LYS A 37 -2.90 -30.86 14.14
CA LYS A 37 -2.69 -30.96 15.59
C LYS A 37 -3.82 -30.18 16.25
N ASP A 38 -4.83 -30.90 16.71
CA ASP A 38 -5.84 -30.38 17.63
C ASP A 38 -5.17 -30.06 18.97
N GLU A 39 -4.55 -28.89 19.06
CA GLU A 39 -4.01 -28.36 20.29
C GLU A 39 -5.17 -27.72 21.08
N HIS A 40 -5.96 -28.57 21.76
CA HIS A 40 -6.93 -28.11 22.77
C HIS A 40 -6.17 -27.53 23.98
N SER A 41 -5.71 -26.29 23.88
CA SER A 41 -5.20 -25.55 25.03
C SER A 41 -6.37 -24.95 25.81
N SER A 42 -6.54 -25.37 27.05
CA SER A 42 -7.52 -24.91 28.03
C SER A 42 -7.28 -23.49 28.56
N LEU A 43 -6.75 -22.58 27.73
CA LEU A 43 -6.65 -21.17 28.09
C LEU A 43 -8.06 -20.54 28.07
N SER A 44 -8.36 -19.72 29.08
CA SER A 44 -9.56 -18.87 29.07
C SER A 44 -9.62 -18.10 27.76
N TRP A 45 -10.77 -18.15 27.07
CA TRP A 45 -11.04 -17.43 25.82
C TRP A 45 -10.67 -15.93 25.92
N SER A 46 -10.77 -15.34 27.11
CA SER A 46 -10.37 -13.95 27.39
C SER A 46 -8.86 -13.72 27.26
N HIS A 47 -8.01 -14.68 27.64
CA HIS A 47 -6.56 -14.58 27.53
C HIS A 47 -6.10 -14.72 26.08
N GLU A 48 -6.70 -15.65 25.33
CA GLU A 48 -6.42 -15.80 23.89
C GLU A 48 -6.75 -14.51 23.12
N ILE A 49 -7.90 -13.88 23.43
CA ILE A 49 -8.27 -12.59 22.84
C ILE A 49 -7.24 -11.51 23.21
N ALA A 50 -6.86 -11.40 24.48
CA ALA A 50 -5.90 -10.38 24.92
C ALA A 50 -4.53 -10.53 24.23
N ASP A 51 -4.07 -11.77 24.05
CA ASP A 51 -2.81 -12.06 23.36
C ASP A 51 -2.86 -11.69 21.87
N GLU A 52 -3.96 -12.00 21.18
CA GLU A 52 -4.11 -11.63 19.77
C GLU A 52 -4.28 -10.12 19.58
N ILE A 53 -4.99 -9.45 20.48
CA ILE A 53 -5.08 -7.99 20.51
C ILE A 53 -3.69 -7.37 20.65
N LYS A 54 -2.86 -7.90 21.57
CA LYS A 54 -1.49 -7.41 21.78
C LYS A 54 -0.61 -7.66 20.56
N ALA A 55 -0.74 -8.84 19.93
CA ALA A 55 -0.01 -9.19 18.72
C ALA A 55 -0.38 -8.26 17.55
N LEU A 56 -1.68 -8.04 17.30
CA LEU A 56 -2.17 -7.12 16.29
C LEU A 56 -1.72 -5.69 16.57
N SER A 57 -1.84 -5.23 17.82
CA SER A 57 -1.43 -3.87 18.22
C SER A 57 0.05 -3.61 17.94
N LYS A 58 0.92 -4.61 18.09
CA LYS A 58 2.35 -4.51 17.75
C LYS A 58 2.57 -4.27 16.26
N ILE A 59 1.72 -4.81 15.39
CA ILE A 59 1.82 -4.64 13.93
C ILE A 59 1.09 -3.35 13.46
N THR A 60 -0.05 -3.05 14.07
CA THR A 60 -0.91 -1.94 13.65
C THR A 60 -0.38 -0.58 14.12
N THR A 61 0.12 -0.46 15.35
CA THR A 61 0.50 0.85 15.92
C THR A 61 1.62 1.56 15.15
N PRO A 62 2.75 0.91 14.80
CA PRO A 62 3.76 1.52 13.93
C PRO A 62 3.25 1.78 12.50
N GLY A 63 2.27 1.01 12.03
CA GLY A 63 1.57 1.26 10.76
C GLY A 63 0.81 2.57 10.79
N ILE A 64 0.05 2.81 11.85
CA ILE A 64 -0.69 4.07 12.07
C ILE A 64 0.29 5.25 12.11
N ALA A 65 1.36 5.14 12.89
CA ALA A 65 2.38 6.18 12.96
C ALA A 65 2.98 6.49 11.58
N SER A 66 3.32 5.45 10.80
CA SER A 66 3.84 5.60 9.43
C SER A 66 2.83 6.27 8.49
N GLY A 67 1.55 5.92 8.59
CA GLY A 67 0.49 6.51 7.77
C GLY A 67 0.24 7.97 8.10
N LEU A 68 0.24 8.34 9.39
CA LEU A 68 0.11 9.74 9.83
C LEU A 68 1.30 10.59 9.38
N LEU A 69 2.53 10.05 9.44
CA LEU A 69 3.72 10.73 8.94
C LEU A 69 3.67 10.93 7.42
N TYR A 70 3.20 9.93 6.68
CA TYR A 70 2.98 10.06 5.23
C TYR A 70 1.95 11.16 4.92
N TYR A 71 0.86 11.23 5.67
CA TYR A 71 -0.13 12.31 5.53
C TYR A 71 0.47 13.69 5.84
N ALA A 72 1.23 13.80 6.93
CA ALA A 72 1.93 15.04 7.30
C ALA A 72 2.92 15.48 6.22
N ARG A 73 3.64 14.55 5.60
CA ARG A 73 4.55 14.81 4.48
C ARG A 73 3.82 15.42 3.28
N ASN A 74 2.69 14.84 2.89
CA ASN A 74 1.89 15.35 1.78
C ASN A 74 1.34 16.76 2.08
N LEU A 75 0.90 17.01 3.31
CA LEU A 75 0.47 18.34 3.74
C LEU A 75 1.61 19.37 3.63
N ILE A 76 2.83 19.02 4.07
CA ILE A 76 4.00 19.90 3.95
C ILE A 76 4.25 20.25 2.48
N SER A 77 4.27 19.27 1.57
CA SER A 77 4.45 19.52 0.14
C SER A 77 3.37 20.45 -0.42
N MET A 78 2.11 20.25 -0.03
CA MET A 78 0.99 21.11 -0.44
C MET A 78 1.11 22.54 0.10
N LEU A 79 1.61 22.73 1.32
CA LEU A 79 1.88 24.06 1.86
C LEU A 79 2.93 24.82 1.05
N PHE A 80 4.01 24.14 0.61
CA PHE A 80 5.01 24.77 -0.25
C PHE A 80 4.47 25.09 -1.66
N LEU A 81 3.61 24.23 -2.22
CA LEU A 81 2.90 24.54 -3.47
C LEU A 81 1.97 25.74 -3.32
N GLY A 82 1.22 25.82 -2.21
CA GLY A 82 0.38 26.96 -1.89
C GLY A 82 1.16 28.26 -1.68
N TRP A 83 2.35 28.16 -1.09
CA TRP A 83 3.26 29.29 -0.91
C TRP A 83 3.78 29.85 -2.25
N LEU A 84 4.04 28.98 -3.23
CA LEU A 84 4.47 29.39 -4.57
C LEU A 84 3.39 30.16 -5.33
N GLY A 85 2.12 29.78 -5.14
CA GLY A 85 0.98 30.50 -5.67
C GLY A 85 -0.20 29.60 -6.04
N PRO A 86 -1.36 30.20 -6.37
CA PRO A 86 -2.57 29.45 -6.72
C PRO A 86 -2.39 28.55 -7.96
N ARG A 87 -1.57 28.97 -8.93
CA ARG A 87 -1.34 28.21 -10.18
C ARG A 87 -0.49 26.98 -9.93
N GLU A 88 0.57 27.13 -9.13
CA GLU A 88 1.47 26.06 -8.73
C GLU A 88 0.76 25.05 -7.84
N LEU A 89 -0.11 25.52 -6.93
CA LEU A 89 -0.98 24.66 -6.14
C LEU A 89 -1.94 23.84 -7.01
N ALA A 90 -2.63 24.48 -7.96
CA ALA A 90 -3.54 23.79 -8.87
C ALA A 90 -2.80 22.77 -9.76
N ALA A 91 -1.65 23.17 -10.33
CA ALA A 91 -0.82 22.28 -11.12
C ALA A 91 -0.25 21.11 -10.31
N GLY A 92 0.18 21.36 -9.08
CA GLY A 92 0.69 20.32 -8.18
C GLY A 92 -0.39 19.33 -7.78
N ALA A 93 -1.59 19.80 -7.45
CA ALA A 93 -2.75 18.95 -7.18
C ALA A 93 -3.11 18.08 -8.40
N LEU A 94 -3.17 18.68 -9.61
CA LEU A 94 -3.39 17.94 -10.85
C LEU A 94 -2.32 16.87 -11.11
N SER A 95 -1.05 17.21 -10.89
CA SER A 95 0.05 16.25 -11.03
C SER A 95 -0.02 15.11 -10.02
N ILE A 96 -0.31 15.40 -8.75
CA ILE A 96 -0.43 14.37 -7.71
C ILE A 96 -1.60 13.44 -8.02
N GLY A 97 -2.77 13.98 -8.43
CA GLY A 97 -3.90 13.16 -8.86
C GLY A 97 -3.55 12.28 -10.08
N PHE A 98 -2.91 12.86 -11.10
CA PHE A 98 -2.45 12.10 -12.27
C PHE A 98 -1.45 10.99 -11.87
N ALA A 99 -0.50 11.28 -10.98
CA ALA A 99 0.47 10.31 -10.48
C ALA A 99 -0.19 9.21 -9.64
N ASN A 100 -1.15 9.56 -8.80
CA ASN A 100 -1.95 8.60 -8.01
C ASN A 100 -2.66 7.61 -8.91
N ILE A 101 -3.38 8.10 -9.93
CA ILE A 101 -4.14 7.26 -10.87
C ILE A 101 -3.23 6.34 -11.67
N THR A 102 -2.16 6.90 -12.24
CA THR A 102 -1.42 6.21 -13.31
C THR A 102 -0.19 5.47 -12.83
N GLY A 103 0.33 5.80 -11.64
CA GLY A 103 1.60 5.27 -11.14
C GLY A 103 1.53 4.75 -9.71
N TYR A 104 1.27 5.63 -8.74
CA TYR A 104 1.41 5.29 -7.33
C TYR A 104 0.41 4.21 -6.87
N SER A 105 -0.86 4.25 -7.32
CA SER A 105 -1.83 3.21 -7.01
C SER A 105 -1.43 1.86 -7.62
N VAL A 106 -0.89 1.88 -8.85
CA VAL A 106 -0.43 0.67 -9.58
C VAL A 106 0.74 0.02 -8.85
N LEU A 107 1.77 0.79 -8.49
CA LEU A 107 2.93 0.27 -7.76
C LEU A 107 2.55 -0.25 -6.37
N SER A 108 1.65 0.47 -5.67
CA SER A 108 1.16 0.06 -4.37
C SER A 108 0.36 -1.25 -4.47
N GLY A 109 -0.61 -1.33 -5.39
CA GLY A 109 -1.47 -2.49 -5.53
C GLY A 109 -0.76 -3.74 -6.05
N LEU A 110 0.17 -3.61 -7.00
CA LEU A 110 1.03 -4.73 -7.41
C LEU A 110 1.89 -5.25 -6.25
N SER A 111 2.39 -4.36 -5.40
CA SER A 111 3.20 -4.76 -4.25
C SER A 111 2.39 -5.57 -3.22
N ILE A 112 1.13 -5.20 -2.96
CA ILE A 112 0.28 -5.85 -1.95
C ILE A 112 0.02 -7.33 -2.28
N GLY A 113 0.02 -7.71 -3.56
CA GLY A 113 -0.13 -9.11 -3.97
C GLY A 113 0.95 -10.05 -3.41
N MET A 114 2.09 -9.52 -2.98
CA MET A 114 3.16 -10.33 -2.38
C MET A 114 2.86 -10.72 -0.92
N GLU A 115 1.98 -9.98 -0.22
CA GLU A 115 1.76 -10.14 1.23
C GLU A 115 1.29 -11.54 1.62
N PRO A 116 0.30 -12.17 0.95
CA PRO A 116 -0.11 -13.53 1.27
C PRO A 116 1.04 -14.54 1.12
N ILE A 117 1.81 -14.43 0.04
CA ILE A 117 2.95 -15.32 -0.25
C ILE A 117 4.02 -15.18 0.83
N CYS A 118 4.46 -13.95 1.12
CA CYS A 118 5.49 -13.70 2.12
C CYS A 118 5.02 -14.04 3.54
N GLY A 119 3.76 -13.75 3.88
CA GLY A 119 3.20 -14.05 5.20
C GLY A 119 3.09 -15.55 5.44
N GLN A 120 2.58 -16.32 4.47
CA GLN A 120 2.51 -17.78 4.56
C GLN A 120 3.90 -18.41 4.54
N ALA A 121 4.80 -17.95 3.66
CA ALA A 121 6.18 -18.43 3.62
C ALA A 121 6.92 -18.19 4.95
N TYR A 122 6.74 -17.01 5.56
CA TYR A 122 7.31 -16.71 6.88
C TYR A 122 6.71 -17.59 7.98
N GLY A 123 5.39 -17.83 7.95
CA GLY A 123 4.71 -18.76 8.85
C GLY A 123 5.24 -20.19 8.74
N ALA A 124 5.48 -20.65 7.52
CA ALA A 124 6.03 -21.97 7.18
C ALA A 124 7.56 -22.06 7.36
N GLN A 125 8.22 -20.99 7.81
CA GLN A 125 9.68 -20.89 7.95
C GLN A 125 10.46 -21.08 6.63
N ASN A 126 9.81 -20.83 5.49
CA ASN A 126 10.44 -20.85 4.18
C ASN A 126 11.08 -19.49 3.86
N TRP A 127 12.23 -19.23 4.48
CA TRP A 127 12.92 -17.93 4.37
C TRP A 127 13.36 -17.59 2.94
N ASN A 128 13.72 -18.62 2.17
CA ASN A 128 14.13 -18.42 0.78
C ASN A 128 12.97 -17.87 -0.07
N LEU A 129 11.78 -18.43 0.09
CA LEU A 129 10.59 -17.94 -0.61
C LEU A 129 10.24 -16.51 -0.21
N VAL A 130 10.40 -16.12 1.06
CA VAL A 130 10.19 -14.72 1.50
C VAL A 130 11.10 -13.76 0.73
N SER A 131 12.40 -14.08 0.64
CA SER A 131 13.40 -13.29 -0.09
C SER A 131 13.15 -13.26 -1.60
N GLN A 132 12.88 -14.42 -2.19
CA GLN A 132 12.64 -14.54 -3.63
C GLN A 132 11.41 -13.74 -4.06
N THR A 133 10.33 -13.79 -3.28
CA THR A 133 9.14 -12.99 -3.53
C THR A 133 9.44 -11.49 -3.44
N LEU A 134 10.23 -11.04 -2.46
CA LEU A 134 10.67 -9.64 -2.38
C LEU A 134 11.40 -9.20 -3.67
N HIS A 135 12.41 -9.94 -4.10
CA HIS A 135 13.17 -9.62 -5.30
C HIS A 135 12.31 -9.64 -6.57
N ARG A 136 11.46 -10.65 -6.73
CA ARG A 136 10.52 -10.78 -7.86
C ARG A 136 9.57 -9.57 -7.92
N THR A 137 8.98 -9.18 -6.79
CA THR A 137 8.10 -8.02 -6.73
C THR A 137 8.84 -6.73 -7.06
N ILE A 138 10.05 -6.50 -6.53
CA ILE A 138 10.86 -5.33 -6.88
C ILE A 138 11.13 -5.28 -8.40
N LEU A 139 11.51 -6.41 -9.02
CA LEU A 139 11.73 -6.48 -10.47
C LEU A 139 10.47 -6.18 -11.26
N ILE A 140 9.32 -6.73 -10.85
CA ILE A 140 8.01 -6.44 -11.47
C ILE A 140 7.72 -4.94 -11.40
N LEU A 141 7.86 -4.32 -10.22
CA LEU A 141 7.59 -2.89 -10.05
C LEU A 141 8.55 -2.01 -10.88
N LEU A 142 9.84 -2.34 -10.92
CA LEU A 142 10.81 -1.63 -11.76
C LEU A 142 10.47 -1.73 -13.25
N LEU A 143 9.99 -2.89 -13.73
CA LEU A 143 9.51 -3.02 -15.10
C LEU A 143 8.22 -2.24 -15.33
N THR A 144 7.31 -2.21 -14.36
CA THR A 144 6.08 -1.41 -14.42
C THR A 144 6.37 0.10 -14.44
N CYS A 145 7.45 0.55 -13.83
CA CYS A 145 7.89 1.94 -13.92
C CYS A 145 8.21 2.40 -15.35
N ILE A 146 8.58 1.50 -16.26
CA ILE A 146 8.90 1.83 -17.66
C ILE A 146 7.66 2.42 -18.40
N PRO A 147 6.52 1.71 -18.53
CA PRO A 147 5.34 2.27 -19.18
C PRO A 147 4.77 3.48 -18.44
N ILE A 148 4.82 3.52 -17.09
CA ILE A 148 4.40 4.70 -16.31
C ILE A 148 5.26 5.91 -16.66
N SER A 149 6.59 5.73 -16.74
CA SER A 149 7.51 6.82 -17.09
C SER A 149 7.26 7.32 -18.51
N LEU A 150 7.03 6.42 -19.48
CA LEU A 150 6.67 6.79 -20.85
C LEU A 150 5.36 7.60 -20.90
N LEU A 151 4.38 7.23 -20.08
CA LEU A 151 3.14 7.99 -19.94
C LEU A 151 3.39 9.39 -19.39
N TRP A 152 4.17 9.51 -18.30
CA TRP A 152 4.47 10.80 -17.65
C TRP A 152 5.32 11.72 -18.53
N LEU A 153 6.23 11.17 -19.33
CA LEU A 153 6.97 11.95 -20.34
C LEU A 153 6.04 12.61 -21.37
N ASN A 154 4.90 11.99 -21.67
CA ASN A 154 3.89 12.46 -22.63
C ASN A 154 2.72 13.20 -21.98
N VAL A 155 2.77 13.49 -20.66
CA VAL A 155 1.63 14.04 -19.92
C VAL A 155 1.11 15.37 -20.47
N SER A 156 1.98 16.22 -21.02
CA SER A 156 1.53 17.48 -21.64
C SER A 156 0.55 17.26 -22.78
N HIS A 157 0.83 16.29 -23.65
CA HIS A 157 -0.08 16.00 -24.76
C HIS A 157 -1.41 15.49 -24.22
N ILE A 158 -1.38 14.61 -23.22
CA ILE A 158 -2.58 14.04 -22.61
C ILE A 158 -3.45 15.15 -21.99
N LEU A 159 -2.87 15.98 -21.12
CA LEU A 159 -3.60 17.04 -20.42
C LEU A 159 -4.17 18.10 -21.38
N LEU A 160 -3.44 18.46 -22.44
CA LEU A 160 -3.94 19.38 -23.46
C LEU A 160 -5.12 18.77 -24.25
N HIS A 161 -5.08 17.47 -24.59
CA HIS A 161 -6.21 16.80 -25.24
C HIS A 161 -7.43 16.68 -24.32
N LEU A 162 -7.20 16.62 -23.00
CA LEU A 162 -8.25 16.69 -21.98
C LEU A 162 -8.74 18.13 -21.71
N GLY A 163 -8.27 19.12 -22.48
CA GLY A 163 -8.72 20.50 -22.41
C GLY A 163 -8.15 21.32 -21.26
N GLN A 164 -7.05 20.88 -20.63
CA GLN A 164 -6.40 21.63 -19.56
C GLN A 164 -5.70 22.90 -20.08
N ASP A 165 -5.62 23.92 -19.23
CA ASP A 165 -4.88 25.14 -19.52
C ASP A 165 -3.40 24.86 -19.84
N PRO A 166 -2.81 25.46 -20.89
CA PRO A 166 -1.42 25.21 -21.27
C PRO A 166 -0.39 25.57 -20.18
N THR A 167 -0.65 26.59 -19.37
CA THR A 167 0.26 27.03 -18.30
C THR A 167 0.25 26.02 -17.15
N ILE A 168 -0.94 25.63 -16.69
CA ILE A 168 -1.13 24.58 -15.67
C ILE A 168 -0.54 23.27 -16.16
N THR A 169 -0.78 22.90 -17.42
CA THR A 169 -0.24 21.69 -18.04
C THR A 169 1.29 21.68 -18.07
N HIS A 170 1.92 22.81 -18.38
CA HIS A 170 3.38 22.92 -18.37
C HIS A 170 3.97 22.76 -16.96
N LEU A 171 3.34 23.39 -15.96
CA LEU A 171 3.72 23.22 -14.55
C LEU A 171 3.54 21.77 -14.09
N ALA A 172 2.41 21.16 -14.44
CA ALA A 172 2.08 19.79 -14.06
C ALA A 172 3.05 18.77 -14.67
N LYS A 173 3.43 18.98 -15.95
CA LYS A 173 4.49 18.20 -16.61
C LYS A 173 5.80 18.30 -15.83
N ASN A 174 6.21 19.51 -15.47
CA ASN A 174 7.46 19.73 -14.75
C ASN A 174 7.45 19.02 -13.39
N TYR A 175 6.34 19.03 -12.65
CA TYR A 175 6.25 18.24 -11.42
C TYR A 175 6.45 16.74 -11.69
N LEU A 176 5.70 16.17 -12.64
CA LEU A 176 5.73 14.73 -12.93
C LEU A 176 7.09 14.24 -13.45
N LEU A 177 7.78 15.03 -14.27
CA LEU A 177 9.12 14.70 -14.73
C LEU A 177 10.12 14.60 -13.57
N TYR A 178 10.01 15.49 -12.59
CA TYR A 178 10.86 15.48 -11.41
C TYR A 178 10.41 14.45 -10.36
N ALA A 179 9.19 13.93 -10.48
CA ALA A 179 8.70 12.80 -9.70
C ALA A 179 9.10 11.43 -10.29
N LEU A 180 9.67 11.35 -11.50
CA LEU A 180 10.12 10.06 -12.08
C LEU A 180 11.07 9.24 -11.18
N PRO A 181 12.07 9.84 -10.48
CA PRO A 181 12.92 9.07 -9.56
C PRO A 181 12.13 8.44 -8.39
N ASP A 182 11.00 9.04 -8.01
CA ASP A 182 10.15 8.55 -6.93
C ASP A 182 9.52 7.19 -7.27
N LEU A 183 9.18 6.96 -8.54
CA LEU A 183 8.70 5.64 -9.01
C LEU A 183 9.71 4.53 -8.70
N ILE A 184 11.00 4.83 -8.86
CA ILE A 184 12.08 3.89 -8.53
C ILE A 184 12.13 3.67 -7.03
N ALA A 185 12.13 4.74 -6.22
CA ALA A 185 12.15 4.62 -4.76
C ALA A 185 10.98 3.78 -4.24
N LEU A 186 9.76 4.03 -4.72
CA LEU A 186 8.55 3.28 -4.35
C LEU A 186 8.59 1.81 -4.79
N SER A 187 9.27 1.50 -5.91
CA SER A 187 9.49 0.11 -6.36
C SER A 187 10.28 -0.72 -5.35
N PHE A 188 11.09 -0.08 -4.50
CA PHE A 188 11.78 -0.74 -3.39
C PHE A 188 11.03 -0.59 -2.06
N ILE A 189 10.54 0.62 -1.75
CA ILE A 189 9.91 0.92 -0.46
C ILE A 189 8.64 0.09 -0.25
N ASN A 190 7.77 -0.03 -1.25
CA ASN A 190 6.50 -0.74 -1.09
C ASN A 190 6.71 -2.23 -0.76
N PRO A 191 7.51 -2.99 -1.53
CA PRO A 191 7.83 -4.37 -1.18
C PRO A 191 8.60 -4.50 0.14
N LEU A 192 9.54 -3.60 0.44
CA LEU A 192 10.30 -3.64 1.70
C LEU A 192 9.42 -3.43 2.93
N ARG A 193 8.45 -2.52 2.88
CA ARG A 193 7.48 -2.32 3.95
C ARG A 193 6.69 -3.60 4.22
N ILE A 194 6.25 -4.29 3.17
CA ILE A 194 5.53 -5.57 3.29
C ILE A 194 6.46 -6.65 3.84
N PHE A 195 7.68 -6.77 3.30
CA PHE A 195 8.69 -7.73 3.77
C PHE A 195 9.04 -7.57 5.26
N LEU A 196 9.18 -6.33 5.75
CA LEU A 196 9.42 -6.09 7.18
C LEU A 196 8.17 -6.34 8.01
N ARG A 197 6.99 -5.96 7.50
CA ARG A 197 5.71 -6.20 8.18
C ARG A 197 5.43 -7.69 8.37
N THR A 198 5.64 -8.52 7.35
CA THR A 198 5.44 -9.98 7.42
C THR A 198 6.32 -10.65 8.47
N GLN A 199 7.42 -10.01 8.86
CA GLN A 199 8.35 -10.45 9.91
C GLN A 199 8.08 -9.80 11.29
N ASN A 200 7.02 -9.00 11.42
CA ASN A 200 6.70 -8.20 12.61
C ASN A 200 7.76 -7.13 12.95
N LEU A 201 8.45 -6.62 11.94
CA LEU A 201 9.50 -5.57 12.02
C LEU A 201 9.01 -4.21 11.49
N ASN A 202 7.70 -3.99 11.49
CA ASN A 202 7.03 -2.75 11.08
C ASN A 202 7.50 -1.48 11.82
N HIS A 203 8.10 -1.60 13.01
CA HIS A 203 8.70 -0.48 13.73
C HIS A 203 9.90 0.12 12.97
N VAL A 204 10.62 -0.67 12.17
CA VAL A 204 11.77 -0.21 11.37
C VAL A 204 11.34 0.84 10.35
N PRO A 205 10.43 0.57 9.39
CA PRO A 205 9.99 1.60 8.45
C PRO A 205 9.29 2.76 9.15
N ALA A 206 8.66 2.56 10.31
CA ALA A 206 8.05 3.66 11.07
C ALA A 206 9.10 4.65 11.58
N VAL A 207 10.14 4.17 12.26
CA VAL A 207 11.23 5.02 12.76
C VAL A 207 11.98 5.71 11.61
N CYS A 208 12.30 4.96 10.55
CA CYS A 208 12.95 5.53 9.37
C CYS A 208 12.07 6.59 8.68
N SER A 209 10.75 6.38 8.63
CA SER A 209 9.79 7.36 8.07
C SER A 209 9.71 8.61 8.95
N THR A 210 9.82 8.50 10.27
CA THR A 210 9.89 9.67 11.15
C THR A 210 11.09 10.52 10.81
N ILE A 211 12.28 9.90 10.70
CA ILE A 211 13.52 10.62 10.39
C ILE A 211 13.45 11.28 9.01
N SER A 212 13.00 10.54 7.98
CA SER A 212 12.88 11.12 6.63
C SER A 212 11.84 12.23 6.56
N THR A 213 10.71 12.11 7.26
CA THR A 213 9.67 13.15 7.31
C THR A 213 10.16 14.42 8.01
N LEU A 214 10.97 14.31 9.07
CA LEU A 214 11.59 15.47 9.72
C LEU A 214 12.55 16.20 8.77
N LEU A 215 13.28 15.46 7.94
CA LEU A 215 14.15 16.02 6.90
C LEU A 215 13.36 16.62 5.72
N HIS A 216 12.10 16.23 5.52
CA HIS A 216 11.28 16.70 4.40
C HIS A 216 11.04 18.22 4.43
N ILE A 217 10.86 18.82 5.61
CA ILE A 217 10.66 20.27 5.77
C ILE A 217 11.89 21.06 5.28
N PRO A 218 13.12 20.83 5.82
CA PRO A 218 14.29 21.55 5.34
C PRO A 218 14.63 21.23 3.88
N LEU A 219 14.32 20.03 3.37
CA LEU A 219 14.47 19.72 1.95
C LEU A 219 13.55 20.56 1.07
N ASN A 220 12.26 20.67 1.41
CA ASN A 220 11.35 21.56 0.66
C ASN A 220 11.83 23.01 0.74
N TYR A 221 12.20 23.50 1.92
CA TYR A 221 12.74 24.85 2.08
C TYR A 221 13.97 25.07 1.18
N TYR A 222 14.91 24.13 1.17
CA TYR A 222 16.11 24.22 0.36
C TYR A 222 15.81 24.22 -1.15
N PHE A 223 15.05 23.24 -1.65
CA PHE A 223 14.77 23.14 -3.08
C PHE A 223 13.84 24.24 -3.60
N VAL A 224 12.84 24.65 -2.81
CA VAL A 224 11.83 25.62 -3.23
C VAL A 224 12.32 27.05 -3.02
N ILE A 225 12.84 27.38 -1.83
CA ILE A 225 13.19 28.76 -1.45
C ILE A 225 14.63 29.09 -1.83
N ILE A 226 15.60 28.29 -1.37
CA ILE A 226 17.03 28.60 -1.56
C ILE A 226 17.43 28.43 -3.03
N LEU A 227 17.08 27.30 -3.63
CA LEU A 227 17.39 27.03 -5.04
C LEU A 227 16.39 27.65 -6.02
N GLY A 228 15.26 28.20 -5.54
CA GLY A 228 14.25 28.83 -6.39
C GLY A 228 13.66 27.90 -7.45
N SER A 229 13.65 26.57 -7.22
CA SER A 229 13.25 25.59 -8.24
C SER A 229 11.74 25.45 -8.44
N GLY A 230 10.93 26.23 -7.71
CA GLY A 230 9.48 26.26 -7.81
C GLY A 230 8.85 24.87 -7.63
N ILE A 231 7.86 24.56 -8.47
CA ILE A 231 7.11 23.29 -8.41
C ILE A 231 8.00 22.03 -8.59
N LYS A 232 9.09 22.15 -9.35
CA LYS A 232 10.07 21.06 -9.53
C LYS A 232 10.81 20.76 -8.23
N GLY A 233 11.03 21.80 -7.41
CA GLY A 233 11.67 21.69 -6.10
C GLY A 233 10.84 20.85 -5.13
N VAL A 234 9.51 21.01 -5.14
CA VAL A 234 8.60 20.19 -4.33
C VAL A 234 8.67 18.72 -4.74
N ALA A 235 8.53 18.41 -6.03
CA ALA A 235 8.66 17.03 -6.54
C ALA A 235 10.03 16.40 -6.21
N THR A 236 11.10 17.19 -6.32
CA THR A 236 12.47 16.75 -5.97
C THR A 236 12.58 16.46 -4.47
N ALA A 237 12.02 17.31 -3.61
CA ALA A 237 12.04 17.11 -2.17
C ALA A 237 11.31 15.81 -1.77
N VAL A 238 10.19 15.50 -2.41
CA VAL A 238 9.45 14.24 -2.25
C VAL A 238 10.35 13.05 -2.62
N ALA A 239 10.90 13.03 -3.84
CA ALA A 239 11.74 11.94 -4.31
C ALA A 239 12.97 11.72 -3.41
N VAL A 240 13.68 12.79 -3.03
CA VAL A 240 14.83 12.72 -2.11
C VAL A 240 14.42 12.16 -0.76
N THR A 241 13.24 12.52 -0.25
CA THR A 241 12.74 12.00 1.04
C THR A 241 12.46 10.51 0.99
N ASP A 242 11.91 10.01 -0.13
CA ASP A 242 11.70 8.57 -0.32
C ASP A 242 13.02 7.82 -0.49
N PHE A 243 14.00 8.37 -1.21
CA PHE A 243 15.34 7.78 -1.25
C PHE A 243 16.03 7.77 0.12
N LEU A 244 15.85 8.80 0.95
CA LEU A 244 16.35 8.81 2.33
C LEU A 244 15.67 7.73 3.19
N LEU A 245 14.35 7.57 3.06
CA LEU A 245 13.64 6.48 3.73
C LEU A 245 14.19 5.12 3.30
N LEU A 246 14.35 4.90 1.99
CA LEU A 246 14.90 3.67 1.43
C LEU A 246 16.31 3.39 1.97
N PHE A 247 17.16 4.42 1.96
CA PHE A 247 18.51 4.35 2.51
C PHE A 247 18.49 3.94 3.99
N PHE A 248 17.72 4.63 4.84
CA PHE A 248 17.64 4.32 6.26
C PHE A 248 17.13 2.90 6.54
N VAL A 249 16.13 2.43 5.78
CA VAL A 249 15.60 1.07 5.92
C VAL A 249 16.66 0.03 5.53
N ILE A 250 17.32 0.19 4.38
CA ILE A 250 18.36 -0.75 3.93
C ILE A 250 19.55 -0.74 4.90
N SER A 251 20.00 0.45 5.32
CA SER A 251 21.07 0.58 6.31
C SER A 251 20.71 -0.10 7.63
N TYR A 252 19.48 0.07 8.12
CA TYR A 252 19.04 -0.61 9.33
C TYR A 252 19.08 -2.14 9.18
N ILE A 253 18.56 -2.68 8.07
CA ILE A 253 18.56 -4.12 7.80
C ILE A 253 20.00 -4.66 7.79
N TYR A 254 20.93 -3.98 7.11
CA TYR A 254 22.31 -4.42 6.96
C TYR A 254 23.10 -4.31 8.28
N LEU A 255 22.96 -3.20 9.01
CA LEU A 255 23.73 -2.94 10.24
C LEU A 255 23.22 -3.74 11.44
N SER A 256 21.91 -4.01 11.53
CA SER A 256 21.34 -4.76 12.66
C SER A 256 21.38 -6.27 12.49
N GLY A 257 21.52 -6.77 11.26
CA GLY A 257 21.41 -8.20 10.96
C GLY A 257 20.02 -8.80 11.24
N VAL A 258 19.00 -7.98 11.50
CA VAL A 258 17.68 -8.45 11.96
C VAL A 258 16.97 -9.38 10.97
N CYS A 259 17.30 -9.25 9.68
CA CYS A 259 16.76 -10.06 8.60
C CYS A 259 17.78 -11.06 8.03
N GLU A 260 18.86 -11.42 8.73
CA GLU A 260 19.93 -12.29 8.18
C GLU A 260 19.40 -13.59 7.55
N LYS A 261 18.36 -14.20 8.15
CA LYS A 261 17.75 -15.44 7.64
C LYS A 261 16.92 -15.24 6.37
N THR A 262 16.29 -14.08 6.22
CA THR A 262 15.33 -13.78 5.14
C THR A 262 15.92 -12.87 4.07
N TRP A 263 17.06 -12.23 4.33
CA TRP A 263 17.77 -11.33 3.44
C TRP A 263 18.85 -12.11 2.67
N THR A 264 18.41 -12.90 1.70
CA THR A 264 19.32 -13.69 0.85
C THR A 264 19.78 -12.90 -0.36
N ARG A 265 20.90 -13.29 -0.95
CA ARG A 265 21.38 -12.66 -2.19
C ARG A 265 20.41 -12.94 -3.34
N MET A 266 20.15 -11.92 -4.16
CA MET A 266 19.39 -12.09 -5.40
C MET A 266 20.03 -13.16 -6.28
N ASN A 267 19.23 -14.15 -6.69
CA ASN A 267 19.64 -15.25 -7.56
C ASN A 267 18.82 -15.25 -8.86
N LEU A 268 19.22 -16.04 -9.86
CA LEU A 268 18.52 -16.10 -11.15
C LEU A 268 17.10 -16.69 -11.04
N ASP A 269 16.75 -17.33 -9.92
CA ASP A 269 15.38 -17.82 -9.68
C ASP A 269 14.38 -16.68 -9.48
N CYS A 270 14.85 -15.44 -9.30
CA CYS A 270 14.01 -14.25 -9.31
C CYS A 270 13.33 -13.98 -10.67
N PHE A 271 13.77 -14.65 -11.75
CA PHE A 271 13.14 -14.57 -13.07
C PHE A 271 12.17 -15.73 -13.36
N LYS A 272 12.00 -16.66 -12.42
CA LYS A 272 11.13 -17.82 -12.56
C LYS A 272 9.81 -17.63 -11.79
N GLU A 273 8.76 -18.34 -12.20
CA GLU A 273 7.49 -18.47 -11.47
C GLU A 273 6.69 -17.17 -11.23
N TRP A 274 6.79 -16.19 -12.13
CA TRP A 274 6.05 -14.93 -12.00
C TRP A 274 4.52 -15.11 -12.03
N SER A 275 4.04 -16.21 -12.61
CA SER A 275 2.61 -16.54 -12.67
C SER A 275 1.94 -16.57 -11.29
N SER A 276 2.61 -17.14 -10.28
CA SER A 276 2.07 -17.23 -8.92
C SER A 276 2.01 -15.86 -8.22
N ILE A 277 2.94 -14.95 -8.52
CA ILE A 277 2.88 -13.58 -8.01
C ILE A 277 1.80 -12.79 -8.73
N PHE A 278 1.71 -12.90 -10.06
CA PHE A 278 0.71 -12.16 -10.84
C PHE A 278 -0.73 -12.56 -10.53
N SER A 279 -0.99 -13.83 -10.20
CA SER A 279 -2.34 -14.28 -9.82
C SER A 279 -2.87 -13.58 -8.57
N LEU A 280 -2.00 -13.08 -7.70
CA LEU A 280 -2.36 -12.30 -6.51
C LEU A 280 -2.14 -10.79 -6.71
N ALA A 281 -1.10 -10.39 -7.44
CA ALA A 281 -0.75 -9.00 -7.68
C ALA A 281 -1.73 -8.29 -8.62
N LEU A 282 -2.22 -8.94 -9.68
CA LEU A 282 -3.17 -8.30 -10.59
C LEU A 282 -4.52 -7.99 -9.94
N PRO A 283 -5.19 -8.93 -9.24
CA PRO A 283 -6.42 -8.61 -8.52
C PRO A 283 -6.21 -7.56 -7.42
N SER A 284 -5.10 -7.63 -6.68
CA SER A 284 -4.75 -6.62 -5.67
C SER A 284 -4.54 -5.25 -6.30
N CYS A 285 -3.84 -5.19 -7.44
CA CYS A 285 -3.65 -3.97 -8.20
C CYS A 285 -4.97 -3.36 -8.66
N ILE A 286 -5.87 -4.16 -9.23
CA ILE A 286 -7.18 -3.70 -9.67
C ILE A 286 -7.98 -3.16 -8.48
N SER A 287 -7.98 -3.87 -7.35
CA SER A 287 -8.70 -3.44 -6.14
C SER A 287 -8.19 -2.09 -5.62
N VAL A 288 -6.88 -1.92 -5.49
CA VAL A 288 -6.27 -0.66 -5.00
C VAL A 288 -6.47 0.48 -6.00
N CYS A 289 -6.29 0.23 -7.29
CA CYS A 289 -6.53 1.23 -8.32
C CYS A 289 -7.98 1.69 -8.30
N LEU A 290 -8.95 0.78 -8.26
CA LEU A 290 -10.38 1.15 -8.22
C LEU A 290 -10.72 1.97 -6.97
N GLU A 291 -10.15 1.63 -5.81
CA GLU A 291 -10.32 2.42 -4.59
C GLU A 291 -9.78 3.85 -4.76
N TRP A 292 -8.58 4.01 -5.32
CA TRP A 292 -7.97 5.33 -5.46
C TRP A 292 -8.64 6.15 -6.58
N TRP A 293 -8.94 5.52 -7.71
CA TRP A 293 -9.59 6.16 -8.85
C TRP A 293 -11.01 6.60 -8.54
N TRP A 294 -11.70 5.90 -7.63
CA TRP A 294 -13.03 6.31 -7.17
C TRP A 294 -13.03 7.72 -6.59
N TYR A 295 -12.02 8.08 -5.79
CA TYR A 295 -11.90 9.42 -5.22
C TYR A 295 -11.71 10.50 -6.30
N GLU A 296 -10.90 10.22 -7.31
CA GLU A 296 -10.65 11.14 -8.42
C GLU A 296 -11.91 11.29 -9.30
N PHE A 297 -12.65 10.21 -9.51
CA PHE A 297 -13.93 10.23 -10.20
C PHE A 297 -14.98 11.05 -9.44
N MET A 298 -15.02 10.95 -8.10
CA MET A 298 -15.91 11.77 -7.28
C MET A 298 -15.63 13.27 -7.45
N ILE A 299 -14.35 13.68 -7.48
CA ILE A 299 -13.98 15.09 -7.73
C ILE A 299 -14.51 15.55 -9.09
N ILE A 300 -14.32 14.74 -10.14
CA ILE A 300 -14.81 15.06 -11.49
C ILE A 300 -16.33 15.23 -11.49
N LEU A 301 -17.07 14.31 -10.86
CA LEU A 301 -18.53 14.41 -10.78
C LEU A 301 -18.99 15.65 -10.01
N CYS A 302 -18.33 16.00 -8.91
CA CYS A 302 -18.60 17.22 -8.16
C CYS A 302 -18.40 18.49 -9.00
N GLY A 303 -17.40 18.49 -9.90
CA GLY A 303 -17.15 19.58 -10.84
C GLY A 303 -18.21 19.75 -11.94
N LEU A 304 -19.12 18.79 -12.11
CA LEU A 304 -20.23 18.85 -13.08
C LEU A 304 -21.56 19.28 -12.46
N LEU A 305 -21.60 19.51 -11.14
CA LEU A 305 -22.81 19.97 -10.45
C LEU A 305 -23.02 21.49 -10.59
N ASN A 306 -24.23 21.96 -10.29
CA ASN A 306 -24.65 23.36 -10.50
C ASN A 306 -23.75 24.40 -9.78
N ASN A 307 -23.19 24.04 -8.62
CA ASN A 307 -22.24 24.87 -7.86
C ASN A 307 -20.88 24.14 -7.77
N PRO A 308 -20.08 24.12 -8.85
CA PRO A 308 -18.89 23.29 -8.91
C PRO A 308 -17.81 23.77 -7.94
N GLU A 309 -17.64 25.08 -7.75
CA GLU A 309 -16.62 25.64 -6.83
C GLU A 309 -16.86 25.22 -5.37
N GLU A 310 -18.10 25.36 -4.90
CA GLU A 310 -18.51 24.96 -3.54
C GLU A 310 -18.42 23.45 -3.36
N THR A 311 -18.93 22.69 -4.34
CA THR A 311 -19.01 21.23 -4.21
C THR A 311 -17.65 20.56 -4.32
N VAL A 312 -16.77 21.02 -5.22
CA VAL A 312 -15.38 20.54 -5.33
C VAL A 312 -14.58 20.89 -4.09
N SER A 313 -14.79 22.07 -3.51
CA SER A 313 -14.15 22.45 -2.25
C SER A 313 -14.61 21.56 -1.09
N ALA A 314 -15.92 21.30 -0.99
CA ALA A 314 -16.48 20.44 0.04
C ALA A 314 -15.99 18.98 -0.06
N ILE A 315 -16.01 18.39 -1.26
CA ILE A 315 -15.52 17.02 -1.45
C ILE A 315 -14.01 16.93 -1.20
N GLY A 316 -13.23 17.96 -1.54
CA GLY A 316 -11.80 18.03 -1.21
C GLY A 316 -11.55 17.97 0.30
N ILE A 317 -12.30 18.75 1.09
CA ILE A 317 -12.23 18.70 2.55
C ILE A 317 -12.63 17.32 3.09
N LEU A 318 -13.73 16.74 2.58
CA LEU A 318 -14.19 15.41 2.96
C LEU A 318 -13.18 14.32 2.63
N MET A 319 -12.49 14.41 1.50
CA MET A 319 -11.44 13.46 1.11
C MET A 319 -10.23 13.55 2.04
N GLN A 320 -9.79 14.75 2.40
CA GLN A 320 -8.68 14.92 3.35
C GLN A 320 -9.02 14.34 4.74
N MET A 321 -10.26 14.56 5.21
CA MET A 321 -10.77 13.96 6.45
C MET A 321 -10.83 12.44 6.36
N THR A 322 -11.37 11.92 5.25
CA THR A 322 -11.47 10.48 5.01
C THR A 322 -10.08 9.85 4.99
N ALA A 323 -9.11 10.45 4.29
CA ALA A 323 -7.74 9.96 4.22
C ALA A 323 -7.08 9.90 5.62
N LEU A 324 -7.26 10.94 6.45
CA LEU A 324 -6.75 10.97 7.83
C LEU A 324 -7.34 9.84 8.68
N VAL A 325 -8.66 9.67 8.65
CA VAL A 325 -9.38 8.66 9.42
C VAL A 325 -9.08 7.24 8.90
N TYR A 326 -8.87 7.10 7.58
CA TYR A 326 -8.61 5.81 6.93
C TYR A 326 -7.26 5.19 7.32
N VAL A 327 -6.30 5.97 7.84
CA VAL A 327 -5.01 5.46 8.33
C VAL A 327 -5.19 4.38 9.41
N PHE A 328 -6.20 4.51 10.26
CA PHE A 328 -6.46 3.58 11.36
C PHE A 328 -6.97 2.21 10.88
N PRO A 329 -8.10 2.11 10.16
CA PRO A 329 -8.60 0.83 9.67
C PRO A 329 -7.67 0.19 8.64
N SER A 330 -7.00 0.96 7.78
CA SER A 330 -6.02 0.41 6.83
C SER A 330 -4.83 -0.24 7.54
N SER A 331 -4.31 0.38 8.60
CA SER A 331 -3.22 -0.19 9.41
C SER A 331 -3.65 -1.45 10.16
N LEU A 332 -4.91 -1.52 10.61
CA LEU A 332 -5.48 -2.74 11.19
C LEU A 332 -5.60 -3.84 10.13
N SER A 333 -6.14 -3.50 8.95
CA SER A 333 -6.30 -4.42 7.82
C SER A 333 -4.98 -5.09 7.45
N TYR A 334 -3.90 -4.32 7.32
CA TYR A 334 -2.55 -4.85 7.09
C TYR A 334 -2.06 -5.77 8.22
N GLY A 335 -2.33 -5.41 9.49
CA GLY A 335 -1.96 -6.23 10.63
C GLY A 335 -2.69 -7.57 10.65
N VAL A 336 -4.00 -7.56 10.39
CA VAL A 336 -4.85 -8.76 10.30
C VAL A 336 -4.42 -9.63 9.13
N SER A 337 -4.23 -9.05 7.93
CA SER A 337 -3.75 -9.76 6.73
C SER A 337 -2.44 -10.49 6.98
N THR A 338 -1.44 -9.79 7.51
CA THR A 338 -0.14 -10.38 7.87
C THR A 338 -0.29 -11.51 8.89
N ARG A 339 -1.07 -11.30 9.96
CA ARG A 339 -1.21 -12.29 11.04
C ARG A 339 -1.96 -13.54 10.58
N VAL A 340 -3.03 -13.39 9.79
CA VAL A 340 -3.77 -14.49 9.17
C VAL A 340 -2.85 -15.29 8.25
N ALA A 341 -2.09 -14.62 7.38
CA ALA A 341 -1.16 -15.28 6.48
C ALA A 341 -0.08 -16.08 7.25
N GLN A 342 0.46 -15.53 8.34
CA GLN A 342 1.42 -16.24 9.19
C GLN A 342 0.83 -17.50 9.85
N GLU A 343 -0.38 -17.42 10.42
CA GLU A 343 -1.00 -18.58 11.08
C GLU A 343 -1.41 -19.66 10.08
N LEU A 344 -1.86 -19.27 8.87
CA LEU A 344 -2.07 -20.21 7.76
C LEU A 344 -0.76 -20.91 7.36
N GLY A 345 0.33 -20.14 7.22
CA GLY A 345 1.66 -20.70 6.93
C GLY A 345 2.18 -21.66 8.00
N ARG A 346 1.78 -21.49 9.26
CA ARG A 346 2.10 -22.40 10.37
C ARG A 346 1.22 -23.66 10.41
N GLY A 347 0.26 -23.81 9.50
CA GLY A 347 -0.72 -24.90 9.54
C GLY A 347 -1.75 -24.77 10.66
N ARG A 348 -2.05 -23.54 11.12
CA ARG A 348 -3.01 -23.26 12.22
C ARG A 348 -4.27 -22.53 11.72
N PRO A 349 -5.15 -23.19 10.93
CA PRO A 349 -6.31 -22.55 10.31
C PRO A 349 -7.36 -22.07 11.33
N VAL A 350 -7.54 -22.80 12.44
CA VAL A 350 -8.46 -22.39 13.52
C VAL A 350 -8.01 -21.06 14.11
N LYS A 351 -6.72 -20.93 14.42
CA LYS A 351 -6.14 -19.69 14.93
C LYS A 351 -6.21 -18.56 13.92
N ALA A 352 -5.97 -18.83 12.63
CA ALA A 352 -6.16 -17.84 11.56
C ALA A 352 -7.61 -17.32 11.50
N LYS A 353 -8.61 -18.19 11.69
CA LYS A 353 -10.02 -17.79 11.78
C LYS A 353 -10.31 -16.93 13.02
N THR A 354 -9.73 -17.26 14.17
CA THR A 354 -9.83 -16.44 15.39
C THR A 354 -9.27 -15.04 15.16
N VAL A 355 -8.07 -14.93 14.58
CA VAL A 355 -7.43 -13.66 14.23
C VAL A 355 -8.31 -12.84 13.29
N ALA A 356 -8.85 -13.46 12.22
CA ALA A 356 -9.72 -12.77 11.27
C ALA A 356 -11.01 -12.26 11.94
N THR A 357 -11.58 -13.04 12.85
CA THR A 357 -12.81 -12.67 13.59
C THR A 357 -12.55 -11.49 14.52
N ILE A 358 -11.51 -11.56 15.35
CA ILE A 358 -11.11 -10.47 16.26
C ILE A 358 -10.78 -9.21 15.46
N GLY A 359 -10.02 -9.35 14.37
CA GLY A 359 -9.68 -8.25 13.48
C GLY A 359 -10.90 -7.56 12.88
N THR A 360 -11.89 -8.34 12.46
CA THR A 360 -13.15 -7.80 11.89
C THR A 360 -13.98 -7.07 12.94
N ILE A 361 -14.12 -7.64 14.14
CA ILE A 361 -14.82 -6.99 15.27
C ILE A 361 -14.15 -5.66 15.63
N TRP A 362 -12.82 -5.65 15.72
CA TRP A 362 -12.06 -4.43 15.97
C TRP A 362 -12.23 -3.42 14.82
N GLY A 363 -12.25 -3.89 13.57
CA GLY A 363 -12.50 -3.04 12.40
C GLY A 363 -13.86 -2.35 12.45
N VAL A 364 -14.92 -3.08 12.82
CA VAL A 364 -16.26 -2.52 13.02
C VAL A 364 -16.23 -1.46 14.14
N PHE A 365 -15.57 -1.76 15.26
CA PHE A 365 -15.43 -0.81 16.35
C PHE A 365 -14.70 0.48 15.91
N MET A 366 -13.57 0.36 15.20
CA MET A 366 -12.86 1.51 14.63
C MET A 366 -13.75 2.29 13.65
N GLY A 367 -14.57 1.62 12.85
CA GLY A 367 -15.52 2.25 11.94
C GLY A 367 -16.58 3.09 12.67
N ILE A 368 -17.12 2.58 13.79
CA ILE A 368 -18.08 3.32 14.63
C ILE A 368 -17.40 4.54 15.27
N VAL A 369 -16.18 4.39 15.78
CA VAL A 369 -15.41 5.49 16.36
C VAL A 369 -15.08 6.55 15.30
N ALA A 370 -14.67 6.12 14.11
CA ALA A 370 -14.42 6.99 12.96
C ALA A 370 -15.67 7.78 12.55
N MET A 371 -16.84 7.13 12.50
CA MET A 371 -18.10 7.78 12.22
C MET A 371 -18.45 8.82 13.29
N ALA A 372 -18.33 8.47 14.57
CA ALA A 372 -18.58 9.39 15.68
C ALA A 372 -17.63 10.60 15.65
N PHE A 373 -16.34 10.36 15.36
CA PHE A 373 -15.35 11.42 15.18
C PHE A 373 -15.74 12.38 14.05
N ASN A 374 -16.10 11.86 12.87
CA ASN A 374 -16.50 12.70 11.73
C ASN A 374 -17.76 13.52 12.03
N VAL A 375 -18.78 12.93 12.67
CA VAL A 375 -20.00 13.65 13.09
C VAL A 375 -19.69 14.73 14.14
N TYR A 376 -18.75 14.47 15.05
CA TYR A 376 -18.32 15.47 16.02
C TYR A 376 -17.52 16.60 15.37
N ALA A 377 -16.59 16.27 14.47
CA ALA A 377 -15.76 17.23 13.76
C ALA A 377 -16.59 18.18 12.88
N MET A 378 -17.71 17.71 12.31
CA MET A 378 -18.67 18.56 11.59
C MET A 378 -19.14 19.77 12.41
N LYS A 379 -19.27 19.64 13.75
CA LYS A 379 -19.70 20.75 14.62
C LYS A 379 -18.66 21.86 14.74
N TRP A 380 -17.38 21.53 14.57
CA TRP A 380 -16.28 22.50 14.72
C TRP A 380 -15.97 23.24 13.43
N TRP A 381 -16.37 22.69 12.29
CA TRP A 381 -15.97 23.18 10.96
C TRP A 381 -17.03 24.09 10.31
N GLY A 382 -17.99 24.59 11.09
CA GLY A 382 -18.77 25.76 10.70
C GLY A 382 -19.80 25.51 9.60
N PHE A 383 -20.68 24.51 9.78
CA PHE A 383 -21.98 24.53 9.09
C PHE A 383 -22.99 25.50 9.74
N ASP A 384 -22.58 26.27 10.76
CA ASP A 384 -23.37 27.37 11.33
C ASP A 384 -23.20 28.70 10.56
N VAL A 385 -22.62 28.67 9.35
CA VAL A 385 -22.59 29.80 8.42
C VAL A 385 -23.36 29.46 7.14
N TYR A 386 -24.66 29.23 7.27
CA TYR A 386 -25.65 29.42 6.20
C TYR A 386 -26.99 29.87 6.78
#